data_AF-A0A0J6B6V6-F1
#
_entry.id   AF-A0A0J6B6V6-F1
#
_cell.length_a   1.000
_cell.length_b   1.000
_cell.length_c   1.000
_cell.angle_alpha   90.00
_cell.angle_beta   90.00
_cell.angle_gamma   90.00
#
_symmetry.space_group_name_H-M   'P 1'
#
loop_
_entity.id
_entity.type
_entity.pdbx_description
1 polymer ?
#
loop_
_entity_poly.entity_id
_entity_poly.type
_entity_poly.pdbx_seq_one_letter_code
_entity_poly.pdbx_strand_id
1 'polypeptide(L)'
;MPQLSPSLRRRLILLAVLAAVAGGAALVLKLRHEARQRHSNACREQRSAIGRFRTDTFNPQLAVMRQMRLNPDQRATLRRVDPDAYARYAQAYGDQVEKVAVAADRLGEMVDAYRAGDCPL
;
A
#
# COMPACT_ATOMS: atom_id res chain seq x y z
N MET A 1 -16.49 -29.89 58.01
CA MET A 1 -15.98 -28.98 56.96
C MET A 1 -14.85 -28.15 57.57
N PRO A 2 -13.60 -28.25 57.09
CA PRO A 2 -12.49 -27.53 57.71
C PRO A 2 -12.72 -26.02 57.57
N GLN A 3 -12.78 -25.29 58.69
CA GLN A 3 -12.91 -23.84 58.69
C GLN A 3 -11.54 -23.24 58.32
N LEU A 4 -11.44 -22.64 57.13
CA LEU A 4 -10.24 -21.90 56.73
C LEU A 4 -10.04 -20.70 57.66
N SER A 5 -8.81 -20.52 58.15
CA SER A 5 -8.48 -19.34 58.95
C SER A 5 -8.69 -18.06 58.12
N PRO A 6 -9.19 -16.97 58.74
CA PRO A 6 -9.54 -15.73 58.02
C PRO A 6 -8.36 -15.11 57.26
N SER A 7 -7.12 -15.33 57.71
CA SER A 7 -5.90 -14.90 57.01
C SER A 7 -5.64 -15.70 55.74
N LEU A 8 -5.93 -17.00 55.73
CA LEU A 8 -5.74 -17.88 54.57
C LEU A 8 -6.80 -17.60 53.50
N ARG A 9 -8.04 -17.35 53.91
CA ARG A 9 -9.14 -16.94 53.01
C ARG A 9 -8.82 -15.63 52.29
N ARG A 10 -8.27 -14.63 53.01
CA ARG A 10 -7.89 -13.34 52.43
C ARG A 10 -6.74 -13.46 51.43
N ARG A 11 -5.74 -14.31 51.70
CA ARG A 11 -4.64 -14.60 50.78
C ARG A 11 -5.12 -15.31 49.51
N LEU A 12 -6.02 -16.28 49.64
CA LEU A 12 -6.60 -16.97 48.49
C LEU A 12 -7.43 -16.03 47.60
N ILE A 13 -8.20 -15.12 48.18
CA ILE A 13 -8.93 -14.09 47.43
C ILE A 13 -7.96 -13.17 46.67
N LEU A 14 -6.90 -12.70 47.33
CA LEU A 14 -5.87 -11.87 46.69
C LEU A 14 -5.19 -12.60 45.53
N LEU A 15 -4.85 -13.88 45.69
CA LEU A 15 -4.26 -14.70 44.62
C LEU A 15 -5.24 -14.89 43.46
N ALA A 16 -6.52 -15.13 43.73
CA ALA A 16 -7.54 -15.27 42.70
C ALA A 16 -7.73 -13.97 41.91
N VAL A 17 -7.73 -12.82 42.58
CA VAL A 17 -7.80 -11.50 41.93
C VAL A 17 -6.56 -11.24 41.08
N LEU A 18 -5.36 -11.52 41.60
CA LEU A 18 -4.11 -11.36 40.85
C LEU A 18 -4.08 -12.27 39.61
N ALA A 19 -4.51 -13.53 39.74
CA ALA A 19 -4.61 -14.46 38.62
C ALA A 19 -5.61 -13.98 37.55
N ALA A 20 -6.77 -13.45 37.96
CA ALA A 20 -7.76 -12.90 37.05
C ALA A 20 -7.23 -11.66 36.31
N VAL A 21 -6.55 -10.75 37.01
CA VAL A 21 -5.91 -9.55 36.41
C VAL A 21 -4.81 -9.96 35.43
N ALA A 22 -3.95 -10.90 35.81
CA ALA A 22 -2.89 -11.41 34.93
C ALA A 22 -3.46 -12.10 33.67
N GLY A 23 -4.50 -12.92 33.83
CA GLY A 23 -5.19 -13.57 32.71
C GLY A 23 -5.85 -12.56 31.77
N GLY A 24 -6.51 -11.55 32.32
CA GLY A 24 -7.10 -10.44 31.54
C GLY A 24 -6.04 -9.65 30.77
N ALA A 25 -4.92 -9.30 31.42
CA ALA A 25 -3.82 -8.59 30.78
C ALA A 25 -3.18 -9.41 29.64
N ALA A 26 -2.95 -10.71 29.85
CA ALA A 26 -2.40 -11.61 28.84
C ALA A 26 -3.32 -11.72 27.61
N LEU A 27 -4.64 -11.81 27.82
CA LEU A 27 -5.62 -11.83 26.73
C LEU A 27 -5.59 -10.54 25.92
N VAL A 28 -5.57 -9.37 26.58
CA VAL A 28 -5.49 -8.06 25.91
C VAL A 28 -4.20 -7.94 25.10
N LEU A 29 -3.07 -8.38 25.65
CA LEU A 29 -1.78 -8.37 24.95
C LEU A 29 -1.81 -9.27 23.72
N LYS A 30 -2.39 -10.47 23.83
CA LYS A 30 -2.54 -11.39 22.69
C LYS A 30 -3.40 -10.77 21.58
N LEU A 31 -4.56 -10.20 21.92
CA LEU A 31 -5.44 -9.55 20.95
C LEU A 31 -4.77 -8.35 20.26
N ARG A 32 -4.04 -7.53 21.02
CA ARG A 32 -3.24 -6.43 20.45
C ARG A 32 -2.14 -6.95 19.54
N HIS A 33 -1.49 -8.05 19.90
CA HIS A 33 -0.44 -8.65 19.09
C HIS A 33 -1.00 -9.19 17.77
N GLU A 34 -2.12 -9.91 17.80
CA GLU A 34 -2.80 -10.37 16.59
C GLU A 34 -3.26 -9.20 15.70
N ALA A 35 -3.84 -8.15 16.28
CA ALA A 35 -4.23 -6.95 15.53
C ALA A 35 -3.03 -6.29 14.84
N ARG A 36 -1.90 -6.16 15.55
CA ARG A 36 -0.65 -5.62 14.98
C ARG A 36 -0.10 -6.50 13.86
N GLN A 37 -0.14 -7.83 14.01
CA GLN A 37 0.30 -8.74 12.97
C GLN A 37 -0.57 -8.64 11.71
N ARG A 38 -1.90 -8.59 11.86
CA ARG A 38 -2.84 -8.40 10.74
C ARG A 38 -2.56 -7.08 10.00
N HIS A 39 -2.37 -5.99 10.75
CA HIS A 39 -2.02 -4.68 10.18
C HIS A 39 -0.69 -4.73 9.41
N SER A 40 0.36 -5.30 10.00
CA SER A 40 1.66 -5.47 9.34
C SER A 40 1.58 -6.29 8.05
N ASN A 41 0.80 -7.37 8.05
CA ASN A 41 0.60 -8.20 6.87
C ASN A 41 -0.15 -7.44 5.77
N ALA A 42 -1.20 -6.69 6.13
CA ALA A 42 -1.93 -5.84 5.19
C ALA A 42 -1.03 -4.78 4.55
N CYS A 43 -0.17 -4.13 5.34
CA CYS A 43 0.81 -3.17 4.80
C CYS A 43 1.79 -3.85 3.82
N ARG A 44 2.34 -5.02 4.17
CA ARG A 44 3.23 -5.76 3.26
C ARG A 44 2.55 -6.12 1.94
N GLU A 45 1.29 -6.55 2.02
CA GLU A 45 0.49 -6.89 0.84
C GLU A 45 0.26 -5.66 -0.05
N GLN A 46 -0.12 -4.53 0.53
CA GLN A 46 -0.28 -3.27 -0.21
C GLN A 46 1.03 -2.82 -0.86
N ARG A 47 2.15 -2.86 -0.13
CA ARG A 47 3.48 -2.51 -0.68
C ARG A 47 3.85 -3.41 -1.86
N SER A 48 3.57 -4.70 -1.76
CA SER A 48 3.76 -5.65 -2.86
C SER A 48 2.86 -5.32 -4.05
N ALA A 49 1.58 -4.99 -3.82
CA ALA A 49 0.66 -4.59 -4.86
C ALA A 49 1.11 -3.32 -5.58
N ILE A 50 1.56 -2.29 -4.84
CA ILE A 50 2.16 -1.07 -5.40
C ILE A 50 3.39 -1.39 -6.26
N GLY A 51 4.28 -2.23 -5.74
CA GLY A 51 5.49 -2.65 -6.46
C GLY A 51 5.17 -3.38 -7.77
N ARG A 52 4.19 -4.30 -7.75
CA ARG A 52 3.71 -5.00 -8.94
C ARG A 52 3.06 -4.05 -9.93
N PHE A 53 2.12 -3.22 -9.51
CA PHE A 53 1.46 -2.26 -10.40
C PHE A 53 2.47 -1.31 -11.06
N ARG A 54 3.45 -0.81 -10.30
CA ARG A 54 4.54 0.02 -10.84
C ARG A 54 5.33 -0.73 -11.92
N THR A 55 5.68 -1.99 -11.66
CA THR A 55 6.56 -2.78 -12.55
C THR A 55 5.83 -3.27 -13.79
N ASP A 56 4.60 -3.74 -13.62
CA ASP A 56 3.87 -4.48 -14.65
C ASP A 56 2.97 -3.55 -15.49
N THR A 57 2.63 -2.38 -14.96
CA THR A 57 1.71 -1.43 -15.62
C THR A 57 2.37 -0.08 -15.88
N PHE A 58 2.84 0.62 -14.84
CA PHE A 58 3.34 1.99 -15.02
C PHE A 58 4.64 2.05 -15.85
N ASN A 59 5.66 1.28 -15.47
CA ASN A 59 6.97 1.32 -16.13
C ASN A 59 6.89 0.95 -17.64
N PRO A 60 6.14 -0.08 -18.07
CA PRO A 60 6.00 -0.40 -19.49
C PRO A 60 5.34 0.73 -20.28
N GLN A 61 4.26 1.33 -19.77
CA GLN A 61 3.58 2.45 -20.45
C GLN A 61 4.52 3.66 -20.58
N LEU A 62 5.28 3.95 -19.53
CA LEU A 62 6.27 5.03 -19.54
C LEU A 62 7.42 4.74 -20.53
N ALA A 63 7.86 3.48 -20.63
CA ALA A 63 8.89 3.07 -21.57
C ALA A 63 8.42 3.25 -23.02
N VAL A 64 7.19 2.82 -23.35
CA VAL A 64 6.60 3.01 -24.68
C VAL A 64 6.50 4.51 -25.01
N MET A 65 5.99 5.34 -24.09
CA MET A 65 5.91 6.79 -24.29
C MET A 65 7.29 7.41 -24.57
N ARG A 66 8.33 6.96 -23.86
CA ARG A 66 9.71 7.45 -24.07
C ARG A 66 10.26 7.03 -25.42
N GLN A 67 9.98 5.81 -25.87
CA GLN A 67 10.41 5.30 -27.18
C GLN A 67 9.75 6.05 -28.34
N MET A 68 8.50 6.50 -28.17
CA MET A 68 7.79 7.29 -29.18
C MET A 68 8.28 8.73 -29.28
N ARG A 69 9.02 9.25 -28.29
CA ARG A 69 9.34 10.68 -28.21
C ARG A 69 10.28 11.10 -29.34
N LEU A 70 9.74 11.91 -30.25
CA LEU A 70 10.54 12.60 -31.26
C LEU A 70 11.26 13.82 -30.67
N ASN A 71 12.49 14.06 -31.12
CA ASN A 71 13.20 15.28 -30.80
C ASN A 71 12.55 16.50 -31.52
N PRO A 72 12.88 17.75 -31.15
CA PRO A 72 12.27 18.94 -31.75
C PRO A 72 12.43 19.01 -33.27
N ASP A 73 13.62 18.70 -33.79
CA ASP A 73 13.93 18.79 -35.22
C ASP A 73 13.18 17.72 -36.04
N GLN A 74 13.09 16.49 -35.52
CA GLN A 74 12.28 15.40 -36.08
C GLN A 74 10.80 15.78 -36.13
N ARG A 75 10.26 16.38 -35.07
CA ARG A 75 8.86 16.87 -35.07
C ARG A 75 8.65 17.97 -36.09
N ALA A 76 9.55 18.94 -36.16
CA ALA A 76 9.46 20.04 -37.13
C ALA A 76 9.55 19.53 -38.58
N THR A 77 10.44 18.57 -38.82
CA THR A 77 10.63 17.94 -40.13
C THR A 77 9.40 17.12 -40.50
N LEU A 78 8.91 16.24 -39.62
CA LEU A 78 7.72 15.42 -39.88
C LEU A 78 6.50 16.30 -40.15
N ARG A 79 6.28 17.35 -39.35
CA ARG A 79 5.18 18.30 -39.55
C ARG A 79 5.25 19.02 -40.90
N ARG A 80 6.44 19.28 -41.43
CA ARG A 80 6.64 19.96 -42.71
C ARG A 80 6.52 19.02 -43.91
N VAL A 81 7.11 17.84 -43.80
CA VAL A 81 7.26 16.89 -44.91
C VAL A 81 6.00 16.04 -45.08
N ASP A 82 5.36 15.65 -43.99
CA ASP A 82 4.13 14.84 -44.01
C ASP A 82 3.20 15.23 -42.83
N PRO A 83 2.34 16.26 -43.03
CA PRO A 83 1.41 16.73 -42.02
C PRO A 83 0.43 15.66 -41.52
N ASP A 84 0.00 14.74 -42.39
CA ASP A 84 -0.94 13.67 -42.04
C ASP A 84 -0.26 12.61 -41.17
N ALA A 85 0.98 12.23 -41.50
CA ALA A 85 1.78 11.37 -40.62
C ALA A 85 2.06 12.04 -39.29
N TYR A 86 2.33 13.35 -39.27
CA TYR A 86 2.47 14.10 -38.02
C TYR A 86 1.18 14.08 -37.19
N ALA A 87 0.01 14.23 -37.81
CA ALA A 87 -1.28 14.18 -37.10
C ALA A 87 -1.53 12.80 -36.46
N ARG A 88 -1.29 11.71 -37.20
CA ARG A 88 -1.37 10.33 -36.67
C ARG A 88 -0.38 10.09 -35.53
N TYR A 89 0.86 10.57 -35.67
CA TYR A 89 1.86 10.51 -34.60
C TYR A 89 1.39 11.27 -33.36
N ALA A 90 0.92 12.51 -33.53
CA ALA A 90 0.53 13.38 -32.43
C ALA A 90 -0.65 12.78 -31.65
N GLN A 91 -1.62 12.21 -32.36
CA GLN A 91 -2.73 11.48 -31.74
C GLN A 91 -2.24 10.27 -30.96
N ALA A 92 -1.47 9.36 -31.60
CA ALA A 92 -0.98 8.16 -30.93
C ALA A 92 -0.08 8.47 -29.73
N TYR A 93 0.75 9.51 -29.82
CA TYR A 93 1.57 9.99 -28.70
C TYR A 93 0.70 10.55 -27.58
N GLY A 94 -0.34 11.33 -27.90
CA GLY A 94 -1.32 11.83 -26.95
C GLY A 94 -2.04 10.70 -26.20
N ASP A 95 -2.53 9.70 -26.92
CA ASP A 95 -3.18 8.52 -26.33
C ASP A 95 -2.24 7.76 -25.39
N GLN A 96 -0.95 7.68 -25.74
CA GLN A 96 0.05 7.04 -24.89
C GLN A 96 0.38 7.88 -23.64
N VAL A 97 0.43 9.21 -23.76
CA VAL A 97 0.60 10.12 -22.62
C VAL A 97 -0.58 9.96 -21.64
N GLU A 98 -1.80 9.88 -22.14
CA GLU A 98 -3.00 9.67 -21.32
C GLU A 98 -2.93 8.35 -20.54
N LYS A 99 -2.54 7.25 -21.19
CA LYS A 99 -2.34 5.97 -20.49
C LYS A 99 -1.31 6.06 -19.37
N VAL A 100 -0.23 6.81 -19.57
CA VAL A 100 0.79 7.04 -18.55
C VAL A 100 0.23 7.90 -17.41
N ALA A 101 -0.54 8.94 -17.71
CA ALA A 101 -1.18 9.80 -16.72
C ALA A 101 -2.15 8.99 -15.83
N VAL A 102 -3.07 8.24 -16.44
CA VAL A 102 -4.01 7.36 -15.71
C VAL A 102 -3.27 6.34 -14.84
N ALA A 103 -2.19 5.74 -15.35
CA ALA A 103 -1.38 4.82 -14.55
C ALA A 103 -0.63 5.53 -13.41
N ALA A 104 -0.17 6.76 -13.62
CA ALA A 104 0.49 7.56 -12.59
C ALA A 104 -0.49 7.94 -11.48
N ASP A 105 -1.69 8.40 -11.83
CA ASP A 105 -2.75 8.75 -10.88
C ASP A 105 -3.14 7.54 -10.05
N ARG A 106 -3.35 6.39 -10.71
CA ARG A 106 -3.66 5.14 -10.00
C ARG A 106 -2.55 4.71 -9.06
N LEU A 107 -1.29 4.84 -9.47
CA LEU A 107 -0.15 4.55 -8.59
C LEU A 107 -0.11 5.53 -7.39
N GLY A 108 -0.43 6.80 -7.62
CA GLY A 108 -0.59 7.82 -6.58
C GLY A 108 -1.66 7.44 -5.55
N GLU A 109 -2.86 7.08 -6.01
CA GLU A 109 -3.96 6.62 -5.16
C GLU A 109 -3.55 5.43 -4.29
N MET A 110 -2.83 4.45 -4.86
CA MET A 110 -2.36 3.29 -4.11
C MET A 110 -1.34 3.68 -3.02
N VAL A 111 -0.44 4.61 -3.32
CA VAL A 111 0.55 5.13 -2.37
C VAL A 111 -0.13 5.97 -1.27
N ASP A 112 -1.13 6.76 -1.61
CA ASP A 112 -1.88 7.56 -0.64
C ASP A 112 -2.74 6.67 0.27
N ALA A 113 -3.35 5.62 -0.27
CA ALA A 113 -4.04 4.60 0.53
C ALA A 113 -3.07 3.88 1.49
N TYR A 114 -1.84 3.59 1.04
CA TYR A 114 -0.81 3.01 1.89
C TYR A 114 -0.42 3.94 3.05
N ARG A 115 -0.24 5.23 2.77
CA ARG A 115 0.05 6.25 3.79
C ARG A 115 -1.11 6.45 4.77
N ALA A 116 -2.34 6.50 4.26
CA ALA A 116 -3.54 6.66 5.07
C ALA A 116 -3.81 5.45 5.99
N GLY A 117 -3.28 4.27 5.64
CA GLY A 117 -3.33 3.07 6.47
C GLY A 117 -2.31 3.02 7.62
N ASP A 118 -1.59 4.12 7.89
CA ASP A 118 -0.48 4.19 8.85
C ASP A 118 0.62 3.13 8.58
N CYS A 119 0.80 2.74 7.32
CA CYS A 119 1.82 1.78 6.95
C CYS A 119 3.20 2.44 6.89
N PRO A 120 4.25 1.84 7.47
CA PRO A 120 5.60 2.40 7.43
C PRO A 120 6.15 2.38 5.99
N LEU A 121 6.74 3.49 5.54
CA LEU A 121 7.38 3.62 4.22
C LEU A 121 8.53 2.62 4.03
#